data_AF-A0AAV9I929-F1
#
_entry.id   AF-A0AAV9I929-F1
#
_cell.length_a   1.000
_cell.length_b   1.000
_cell.length_c   1.000
_cell.angle_alpha   90.00
_cell.angle_beta   90.00
_cell.angle_gamma   90.00
#
_symmetry.space_group_name_H-M   'P 1'
#
loop_
_entity.id
_entity.type
_entity.pdbx_description
1 polymer ?
#
loop_
_entity_poly.entity_id
_entity_poly.type
_entity_poly.pdbx_seq_one_letter_code
_entity_poly.pdbx_strand_id
1 'polypeptide(L)'
;MDCKDANKTIQNRIQQEYQQRVAGFLYFPSHQYKETWSNIQSRISSHLHFVFVQLFDVFNYAFVIVIEDDLLFAEDFLLLFSETAPLLKSDKSLLCVSAYHDLGLKQFSWNPKRLKRIQGFTGLAWMLFREKWQKDLSLMWPLSPVSSGWDHWLRLYQRIHHLDCIVPEVSRCIHQNVSGSHLSHKEWQRKFGDLLFSRNESLEVESFGNLDYLEKERYNKNIQHLVTFGTVKIHPLTSKVLKDNIQVVIPCSSPSGNRYWRHWFRLLNIPWLQEIQSFYEGLVIFPQDSRFIVLLCTNSAFHKSNYENDEIGKTRLGNDSVFIIRSRENTSCSEACDRIFLGKHPCRPEWLSSIDTFSLLSSYFDCSNGLQFSERSWAPGCLLTSSGGCVCYMHNQWALGHSSFYSCEQRAPKLRRLCTCV
;
A
#
# COMPACT_ATOMS: atom_id res chain seq x y z
N MET A 1 37.23 0.45 5.35
CA MET A 1 37.13 0.68 6.81
C MET A 1 36.75 -0.63 7.45
N ASP A 2 37.46 -1.04 8.50
CA ASP A 2 37.07 -2.20 9.32
C ASP A 2 35.67 -1.90 9.92
N CYS A 3 34.78 -2.90 9.91
CA CYS A 3 33.45 -2.79 10.50
C CYS A 3 33.52 -2.40 11.99
N LYS A 4 34.64 -2.72 12.66
CA LYS A 4 34.93 -2.27 14.03
C LYS A 4 35.18 -0.77 14.15
N ASP A 5 35.89 -0.17 13.20
CA ASP A 5 36.20 1.27 13.21
C ASP A 5 34.98 2.11 12.82
N ALA A 6 34.17 1.61 11.87
CA ALA A 6 32.89 2.22 11.51
C ALA A 6 31.92 2.21 12.70
N ASN A 7 31.75 1.05 13.34
CA ASN A 7 30.93 0.93 14.55
C ASN A 7 31.41 1.87 15.65
N LYS A 8 32.71 1.92 15.96
CA LYS A 8 33.24 2.82 16.99
C LYS A 8 32.99 4.30 16.68
N THR A 9 33.06 4.70 15.41
CA THR A 9 32.79 6.08 14.98
C THR A 9 31.32 6.45 15.13
N ILE A 10 30.41 5.55 14.72
CA ILE A 10 28.96 5.75 14.87
C ILE A 10 28.57 5.74 16.34
N GLN A 11 29.13 4.83 17.13
CA GLN A 11 28.94 4.75 18.58
C GLN A 11 29.38 6.05 19.25
N ASN A 12 30.58 6.55 18.94
CA ASN A 12 31.06 7.82 19.47
C ASN A 12 30.16 8.98 19.04
N ARG A 13 29.67 8.99 17.79
CA ARG A 13 28.77 10.04 17.31
C ARG A 13 27.42 10.01 18.02
N ILE A 14 26.77 8.85 18.12
CA ILE A 14 25.49 8.72 18.84
C ILE A 14 25.70 9.05 20.32
N GLN A 15 26.80 8.58 20.92
CA GLN A 15 27.10 8.89 22.30
C GLN A 15 27.35 10.38 22.51
N GLN A 16 28.07 11.07 21.62
CA GLN A 16 28.27 12.52 21.68
C GLN A 16 26.98 13.30 21.44
N GLU A 17 26.21 12.95 20.40
CA GLU A 17 24.96 13.64 20.02
C GLU A 17 23.86 13.45 21.07
N TYR A 18 23.82 12.30 21.76
CA TYR A 18 22.70 11.92 22.64
C TYR A 18 23.08 11.64 24.10
N GLN A 19 24.34 11.88 24.52
CA GLN A 19 24.80 11.58 25.89
C GLN A 19 23.93 12.20 26.98
N GLN A 20 23.41 13.40 26.72
CA GLN A 20 22.58 14.14 27.68
C GLN A 20 21.13 13.66 27.70
N ARG A 21 20.70 12.87 26.71
CA ARG A 21 19.31 12.43 26.51
C ARG A 21 19.10 10.94 26.71
N VAL A 22 20.17 10.16 26.90
CA VAL A 22 20.12 8.68 27.01
C VAL A 22 20.86 8.24 28.27
N ALA A 23 20.22 7.40 29.09
CA ALA A 23 20.77 6.93 30.37
C ALA A 23 21.99 6.00 30.24
N GLY A 24 22.18 5.38 29.07
CA GLY A 24 23.34 4.54 28.77
C GLY A 24 23.23 3.83 27.43
N PHE A 25 24.36 3.40 26.88
CA PHE A 25 24.43 2.60 25.65
C PHE A 25 24.79 1.15 25.99
N LEU A 26 23.96 0.20 25.52
CA LEU A 26 24.24 -1.22 25.62
C LEU A 26 24.73 -1.74 24.26
N TYR A 27 25.96 -2.25 24.23
CA TYR A 27 26.56 -2.84 23.04
C TYR A 27 26.52 -4.35 23.13
N PHE A 28 25.93 -5.00 22.14
CA PHE A 28 25.92 -6.46 22.03
C PHE A 28 27.06 -6.89 21.10
N PRO A 29 28.13 -7.54 21.62
CA PRO A 29 29.21 -8.04 20.77
C PRO A 29 28.71 -9.17 19.86
N SER A 30 29.52 -9.50 18.84
CA SER A 30 29.21 -10.56 17.88
C SER A 30 28.84 -11.87 18.59
N HIS A 31 27.60 -12.32 18.40
CA HIS A 31 27.13 -13.62 18.88
C HIS A 31 27.87 -14.74 18.12
N GLN A 32 28.33 -15.78 18.81
CA GLN A 32 28.87 -16.97 18.16
C GLN A 32 27.71 -17.79 17.59
N TYR A 33 27.64 -17.87 16.26
CA TYR A 33 26.58 -18.57 15.54
C TYR A 33 26.89 -20.07 15.46
N LYS A 34 25.85 -20.93 15.40
CA LYS A 34 26.04 -22.33 14.99
C LYS A 34 26.58 -22.35 13.55
N GLU A 35 27.64 -23.11 13.29
CA GLU A 35 28.31 -23.20 11.97
C GLU A 35 27.37 -23.55 10.81
N THR A 36 26.21 -24.14 11.10
CA THR A 36 25.20 -24.55 10.12
C THR A 36 24.37 -23.40 9.53
N TRP A 37 24.50 -22.17 10.03
CA TRP A 37 23.78 -21.00 9.49
C TRP A 37 24.63 -20.31 8.41
N SER A 38 24.57 -20.87 7.20
CA SER A 38 25.44 -20.47 6.08
C SER A 38 25.09 -19.12 5.44
N ASN A 39 23.87 -18.61 5.58
CA ASN A 39 23.46 -17.35 4.96
C ASN A 39 23.47 -16.16 5.95
N ILE A 40 23.75 -14.96 5.41
CA ILE A 40 23.88 -13.72 6.21
C ILE A 40 22.56 -13.31 6.86
N GLN A 41 21.42 -13.59 6.20
CA GLN A 41 20.08 -13.25 6.68
C GLN A 41 19.73 -13.98 7.99
N SER A 42 20.06 -15.27 8.12
CA SER A 42 19.87 -16.04 9.35
C SER A 42 20.74 -15.53 10.49
N ARG A 43 21.96 -15.05 10.18
CA ARG A 43 22.84 -14.47 11.20
C ARG A 43 22.27 -13.15 11.74
N ILE A 44 21.81 -12.26 10.87
CA ILE A 44 21.19 -10.99 11.26
C ILE A 44 19.90 -11.24 12.06
N SER A 45 19.02 -12.10 11.54
CA SER A 45 17.75 -12.43 12.20
C SER A 45 17.96 -12.97 13.61
N SER A 46 18.91 -13.89 13.76
CA SER A 46 19.21 -14.49 15.05
C SER A 46 19.93 -13.56 16.00
N HIS A 47 20.74 -12.64 15.47
CA HIS A 47 21.32 -11.57 16.29
C HIS A 47 20.23 -10.67 16.86
N LEU A 48 19.26 -10.25 16.04
CA LEU A 48 18.10 -9.47 16.52
C LEU A 48 17.28 -10.23 17.55
N HIS A 49 17.03 -11.52 17.33
CA HIS A 49 16.36 -12.37 18.32
C HIS A 49 17.10 -12.36 19.66
N PHE A 50 18.41 -12.61 19.65
CA PHE A 50 19.23 -12.57 20.86
C PHE A 50 19.13 -11.21 21.57
N VAL A 51 19.26 -10.10 20.83
CA VAL A 51 19.14 -8.75 21.37
C VAL A 51 17.78 -8.53 22.02
N PHE A 52 16.68 -8.95 21.37
CA PHE A 52 15.33 -8.81 21.94
C PHE A 52 15.13 -9.65 23.20
N VAL A 53 15.62 -10.89 23.24
CA VAL A 53 15.59 -11.71 24.46
C VAL A 53 16.34 -11.00 25.60
N GLN A 54 17.53 -10.47 25.33
CA GLN A 54 18.28 -9.74 26.35
C GLN A 54 17.51 -8.50 26.82
N LEU A 55 17.05 -7.65 25.91
CA LEU A 55 16.46 -6.36 26.27
C LEU A 55 15.06 -6.50 26.90
N PHE A 56 14.21 -7.37 26.36
CA PHE A 56 12.83 -7.53 26.83
C PHE A 56 12.69 -8.54 27.97
N ASP A 57 13.38 -9.67 27.89
CA ASP A 57 13.14 -10.79 28.82
C ASP A 57 14.13 -10.77 30.00
N VAL A 58 15.37 -10.34 29.78
CA VAL A 58 16.38 -10.22 30.85
C VAL A 58 16.38 -8.82 31.48
N PHE A 59 16.59 -7.77 30.70
CA PHE A 59 16.66 -6.39 31.20
C PHE A 59 15.29 -5.74 31.44
N ASN A 60 14.20 -6.38 31.00
CA ASN A 60 12.84 -5.96 31.31
C ASN A 60 12.47 -4.55 30.79
N TYR A 61 13.11 -4.08 29.71
CA TYR A 61 12.80 -2.78 29.10
C TYR A 61 11.40 -2.79 28.46
N ALA A 62 10.64 -1.71 28.63
CA ALA A 62 9.29 -1.61 28.07
C ALA A 62 9.30 -1.40 26.55
N PHE A 63 10.26 -0.64 26.04
CA PHE A 63 10.40 -0.30 24.63
C PHE A 63 11.85 -0.47 24.20
N VAL A 64 12.04 -0.90 22.96
CA VAL A 64 13.36 -0.99 22.31
C VAL A 64 13.29 -0.27 20.98
N ILE A 65 14.24 0.62 20.73
CA ILE A 65 14.45 1.27 19.43
C ILE A 65 15.61 0.54 18.75
N VAL A 66 15.34 -0.06 17.60
CA VAL A 66 16.33 -0.79 16.81
C VAL A 66 16.87 0.12 15.72
N ILE A 67 18.18 0.40 15.76
CA ILE A 67 18.89 1.21 14.78
C ILE A 67 19.98 0.38 14.09
N GLU A 68 20.15 0.59 12.80
CA GLU A 68 21.28 0.05 12.04
C GLU A 68 22.46 1.02 12.12
N ASP A 69 23.68 0.51 11.95
CA ASP A 69 24.91 1.28 12.08
C ASP A 69 25.08 2.28 10.92
N ASP A 70 24.51 1.98 9.76
CA ASP A 70 24.59 2.80 8.55
C ASP A 70 23.44 3.83 8.40
N LEU A 71 22.90 4.34 9.50
CA LEU A 71 21.85 5.39 9.49
C LEU A 71 22.37 6.77 9.88
N LEU A 72 21.83 7.81 9.24
CA LEU A 72 21.82 9.19 9.73
C LEU A 72 20.50 9.45 10.45
N PHE A 73 20.53 10.25 11.50
CA PHE A 73 19.36 10.65 12.28
C PHE A 73 19.19 12.17 12.26
N ALA A 74 17.94 12.62 12.36
CA ALA A 74 17.57 13.99 12.62
C ALA A 74 17.74 14.34 14.12
N GLU A 75 17.85 15.62 14.47
CA GLU A 75 18.05 16.03 15.87
C GLU A 75 16.84 15.74 16.77
N ASP A 76 15.64 15.77 16.19
CA ASP A 76 14.36 15.44 16.81
C ASP A 76 14.01 13.94 16.71
N PHE A 77 14.96 13.09 16.31
CA PHE A 77 14.73 11.65 16.13
C PHE A 77 14.19 10.94 17.37
N LEU A 78 14.77 11.20 18.56
CA LEU A 78 14.30 10.59 19.81
C LEU A 78 12.95 11.14 20.27
N LEU A 79 12.64 12.38 19.89
CA LEU A 79 11.37 13.02 20.24
C LEU A 79 10.19 12.22 19.66
N LEU A 80 10.31 11.79 18.39
CA LEU A 80 9.32 10.95 17.72
C LEU A 80 8.93 9.73 18.57
N PHE A 81 9.91 8.97 19.05
CA PHE A 81 9.65 7.78 19.85
C PHE A 81 9.11 8.11 21.23
N SER A 82 9.64 9.15 21.87
CA SER A 82 9.19 9.54 23.20
C SER A 82 7.71 9.95 23.22
N GLU A 83 7.25 10.73 22.24
CA GLU A 83 5.86 11.19 22.16
C GLU A 83 4.90 10.09 21.64
N THR A 84 5.37 9.15 20.82
CA THR A 84 4.54 8.06 20.27
C THR A 84 4.50 6.80 21.14
N ALA A 85 5.41 6.64 22.11
CA ALA A 85 5.47 5.46 22.98
C ALA A 85 4.17 5.18 23.75
N PRO A 86 3.45 6.19 24.32
CA PRO A 86 2.16 5.97 24.97
C PRO A 86 1.13 5.36 24.02
N LEU A 87 1.06 5.87 22.79
CA LEU A 87 0.14 5.39 21.77
C LEU A 87 0.48 3.97 21.30
N LEU A 88 1.76 3.65 21.08
CA LEU A 88 2.20 2.29 20.73
C LEU A 88 1.84 1.26 21.83
N LYS A 89 1.84 1.68 23.10
CA LYS A 89 1.48 0.82 24.24
C LYS A 89 -0.02 0.60 24.35
N SER A 90 -0.84 1.64 24.12
CA SER A 90 -2.29 1.59 24.30
C SER A 90 -3.02 0.98 23.10
N ASP A 91 -2.64 1.34 21.87
CA ASP A 91 -3.30 0.88 20.65
C ASP A 91 -2.72 -0.46 20.17
N LYS A 92 -3.43 -1.56 20.46
CA LYS A 92 -3.00 -2.93 20.12
C LYS A 92 -3.00 -3.24 18.62
N SER A 93 -3.57 -2.36 17.79
CA SER A 93 -3.49 -2.48 16.34
C SER A 93 -2.16 -1.98 15.77
N LEU A 94 -1.28 -1.39 16.60
CA LEU A 94 0.07 -1.01 16.21
C LEU A 94 1.09 -2.13 16.44
N LEU A 95 1.95 -2.33 15.45
CA LEU A 95 3.16 -3.13 15.52
C LEU A 95 4.37 -2.28 15.95
N CYS A 96 4.54 -1.12 15.33
CA CYS A 96 5.75 -0.32 15.48
C CYS A 96 5.57 1.17 15.25
N VAL A 97 6.59 1.94 15.62
CA VAL A 97 6.83 3.30 15.13
C VAL A 97 8.15 3.26 14.36
N SER A 98 8.20 3.78 13.13
CA SER A 98 9.41 3.85 12.29
C SER A 98 9.77 5.31 12.03
N ALA A 99 11.05 5.65 12.08
CA ALA A 99 11.55 6.97 11.73
C ALA A 99 11.70 7.18 10.21
N TYR A 100 11.54 6.13 9.41
CA TYR A 100 11.66 6.17 7.96
C TYR A 100 10.29 6.11 7.26
N HIS A 101 10.12 6.96 6.26
CA HIS A 101 8.97 7.00 5.36
C HIS A 101 9.48 6.87 3.92
N ASP A 102 9.25 5.70 3.31
CA ASP A 102 9.71 5.34 1.96
C ASP A 102 9.08 6.17 0.83
N LEU A 103 7.99 6.87 1.12
CA LEU A 103 7.31 7.81 0.20
C LEU A 103 7.50 9.28 0.59
N GLY A 104 8.36 9.62 1.54
CA GLY A 104 8.63 11.00 1.96
C GLY A 104 9.45 11.80 0.94
N LEU A 105 9.01 11.91 -0.32
CA LEU A 105 9.77 12.52 -1.43
C LEU A 105 9.70 14.05 -1.45
N LYS A 106 10.83 14.76 -1.59
CA LYS A 106 10.94 16.24 -1.49
C LYS A 106 9.95 17.04 -2.33
N GLN A 107 9.48 16.49 -3.46
CA GLN A 107 8.54 17.17 -4.35
C GLN A 107 7.13 17.38 -3.79
N PHE A 108 6.79 16.73 -2.68
CA PHE A 108 5.49 16.87 -2.03
C PHE A 108 5.61 17.82 -0.83
N SER A 109 4.57 18.62 -0.59
CA SER A 109 4.57 19.64 0.47
C SER A 109 4.30 18.99 1.84
N TRP A 110 5.33 18.34 2.37
CA TRP A 110 5.27 17.57 3.61
C TRP A 110 5.23 18.47 4.85
N ASN A 111 4.47 18.05 5.87
CA ASN A 111 4.44 18.71 7.16
C ASN A 111 5.36 17.97 8.14
N PRO A 112 6.41 18.60 8.69
CA PRO A 112 7.35 17.92 9.58
C PRO A 112 6.72 17.43 10.89
N LYS A 113 5.60 18.00 11.34
CA LYS A 113 4.86 17.58 12.54
C LYS A 113 3.84 16.47 12.30
N ARG A 114 3.54 16.12 11.04
CA ARG A 114 2.49 15.15 10.73
C ARG A 114 3.05 13.73 10.78
N LEU A 115 2.37 12.86 11.52
CA LEU A 115 2.57 11.42 11.51
C LEU A 115 1.44 10.72 10.76
N LYS A 116 1.68 9.49 10.29
CA LYS A 116 0.75 8.67 9.52
C LYS A 116 0.73 7.24 10.02
N ARG A 117 -0.40 6.55 9.84
CA ARG A 117 -0.47 5.09 9.95
C ARG A 117 -0.24 4.45 8.58
N ILE A 118 0.51 3.35 8.56
CA ILE A 118 0.78 2.53 7.39
C ILE A 118 0.61 1.04 7.72
N GLN A 119 0.17 0.25 6.74
CA GLN A 119 0.01 -1.21 6.77
C GLN A 119 1.16 -1.94 6.10
N GLY A 120 2.36 -1.35 6.20
CA GLY A 120 3.60 -2.00 5.84
C GLY A 120 4.68 -1.67 6.86
N PHE A 121 5.78 -2.40 6.76
CA PHE A 121 6.93 -2.25 7.64
C PHE A 121 8.08 -1.69 6.81
N THR A 122 8.32 -0.40 7.01
CA THR A 122 9.40 0.38 6.37
C THR A 122 10.77 0.08 6.96
N GLY A 123 10.83 -0.49 8.17
CA GLY A 123 12.08 -0.72 8.88
C GLY A 123 12.79 0.58 9.24
N LEU A 124 14.12 0.51 9.32
CA LEU A 124 15.05 1.64 9.55
C LEU A 124 14.71 2.52 10.75
N ALA A 125 15.40 2.26 11.86
CA ALA A 125 15.21 2.99 13.11
C ALA A 125 13.76 2.96 13.59
N TRP A 126 13.39 1.86 14.24
CA TRP A 126 12.00 1.58 14.60
C TRP A 126 11.88 1.11 16.06
N MET A 127 10.76 1.44 16.69
CA MET A 127 10.45 1.12 18.08
C MET A 127 9.47 -0.03 18.16
N LEU A 128 9.76 -0.98 19.05
CA LEU A 128 8.93 -2.12 19.39
C LEU A 128 8.55 -2.06 20.87
N PHE A 129 7.28 -2.33 21.18
CA PHE A 129 6.81 -2.48 22.55
C PHE A 129 6.95 -3.93 23.03
N ARG A 130 7.39 -4.11 24.26
CA ARG A 130 7.70 -5.41 24.87
C ARG A 130 6.57 -6.43 24.77
N GLU A 131 5.33 -6.02 25.00
CA GLU A 131 4.21 -6.96 24.98
C GLU A 131 4.05 -7.64 23.61
N LYS A 132 4.31 -6.89 22.52
CA LYS A 132 4.28 -7.40 21.15
C LYS A 132 5.38 -8.44 20.91
N TRP A 133 6.57 -8.21 21.47
CA TRP A 133 7.63 -9.22 21.48
C TRP A 133 7.20 -10.49 22.23
N GLN A 134 6.78 -10.33 23.49
CA GLN A 134 6.57 -11.46 24.41
C GLN A 134 5.38 -12.33 24.04
N LYS A 135 4.28 -11.72 23.59
CA LYS A 135 3.05 -12.45 23.27
C LYS A 135 3.04 -13.02 21.86
N ASP A 136 3.69 -12.32 20.93
CA ASP A 136 3.47 -12.58 19.51
C ASP A 136 4.76 -12.96 18.76
N LEU A 137 5.78 -12.10 18.79
CA LEU A 137 6.94 -12.25 17.90
C LEU A 137 7.95 -13.30 18.36
N SER A 138 8.19 -13.42 19.67
CA SER A 138 9.23 -14.30 20.22
C SER A 138 9.01 -15.79 19.87
N LEU A 139 7.75 -16.23 19.82
CA LEU A 139 7.37 -17.61 19.55
C LEU A 139 7.53 -18.02 18.08
N MET A 140 7.48 -17.05 17.16
CA MET A 140 7.47 -17.30 15.71
C MET A 140 8.65 -16.67 14.98
N TRP A 141 9.60 -16.08 15.72
CA TRP A 141 10.70 -15.34 15.13
C TRP A 141 11.51 -16.21 14.16
N PRO A 142 11.81 -15.72 12.94
CA PRO A 142 12.42 -16.53 11.90
C PRO A 142 13.93 -16.63 12.10
N LEU A 143 14.40 -17.50 13.02
CA LEU A 143 15.84 -17.69 13.29
C LEU A 143 16.66 -18.04 12.03
N SER A 144 16.05 -18.75 11.08
CA SER A 144 16.68 -19.03 9.78
C SER A 144 15.68 -18.82 8.63
N PRO A 145 15.49 -17.58 8.15
CA PRO A 145 14.55 -17.30 7.06
C PRO A 145 15.08 -17.91 5.74
N VAL A 146 14.17 -18.49 4.95
CA VAL A 146 14.50 -19.29 3.76
C VAL A 146 15.10 -18.46 2.62
N SER A 147 14.80 -17.17 2.50
CA SER A 147 15.39 -16.31 1.45
C SER A 147 15.32 -14.81 1.71
N SER A 148 14.23 -14.28 2.26
CA SER A 148 13.96 -12.83 2.23
C SER A 148 14.37 -12.04 3.48
N GLY A 149 14.98 -12.66 4.50
CA GLY A 149 15.36 -11.95 5.72
C GLY A 149 14.24 -11.76 6.75
N TRP A 150 14.60 -11.21 7.92
CA TRP A 150 13.70 -11.04 9.07
C TRP A 150 12.65 -9.94 8.85
N ASP A 151 13.02 -8.89 8.14
CA ASP A 151 12.19 -7.72 7.84
C ASP A 151 11.05 -8.09 6.88
N HIS A 152 11.33 -8.92 5.86
CA HIS A 152 10.29 -9.46 4.98
C HIS A 152 9.31 -10.38 5.72
N TRP A 153 9.81 -11.21 6.65
CA TRP A 153 8.94 -12.01 7.51
C TRP A 153 8.06 -11.09 8.38
N LEU A 154 8.63 -10.02 8.95
CA LEU A 154 7.88 -9.07 9.77
C LEU A 154 6.81 -8.32 8.95
N ARG A 155 7.10 -7.96 7.69
CA ARG A 155 6.11 -7.42 6.74
C ARG A 155 4.96 -8.41 6.49
N LEU A 156 5.25 -9.70 6.34
CA LEU A 156 4.22 -10.73 6.16
C LEU A 156 3.37 -10.88 7.43
N TYR A 157 4.02 -10.97 8.59
CA TYR A 157 3.37 -11.02 9.89
C TYR A 157 2.41 -9.83 10.07
N GLN A 158 2.89 -8.61 9.85
CA GLN A 158 2.09 -7.39 9.93
C GLN A 158 0.83 -7.46 9.06
N ARG A 159 0.98 -7.89 7.79
CA ARG A 159 -0.14 -8.00 6.85
C ARG A 159 -1.17 -9.03 7.27
N ILE A 160 -0.73 -10.22 7.68
CA ILE A 160 -1.61 -11.32 8.12
C ILE A 160 -2.41 -10.91 9.35
N HIS A 161 -1.79 -10.15 10.26
CA HIS A 161 -2.40 -9.73 11.52
C HIS A 161 -3.07 -8.36 11.46
N HIS A 162 -3.15 -7.73 10.27
CA HIS A 162 -3.77 -6.41 10.07
C HIS A 162 -3.24 -5.32 11.04
N LEU A 163 -1.93 -5.34 11.28
CA LEU A 163 -1.25 -4.40 12.16
C LEU A 163 -0.71 -3.21 11.36
N ASP A 164 -0.66 -2.05 12.01
CA ASP A 164 -0.15 -0.83 11.41
C ASP A 164 1.19 -0.43 12.06
N CYS A 165 1.97 0.40 11.37
CA CYS A 165 3.03 1.16 12.00
C CYS A 165 2.77 2.66 11.85
N ILE A 166 3.31 3.45 12.76
CA ILE A 166 3.34 4.91 12.63
C ILE A 166 4.64 5.32 11.95
N VAL A 167 4.56 6.21 10.98
CA VAL A 167 5.72 6.85 10.34
C VAL A 167 5.56 8.37 10.35
N PRO A 168 6.64 9.14 10.48
CA PRO A 168 6.60 10.56 10.25
C PRO A 168 6.43 10.82 8.77
N GLU A 169 5.77 11.91 8.43
CA GLU A 169 5.62 12.25 7.03
C GLU A 169 6.95 12.71 6.39
N VAL A 170 7.78 13.38 7.18
CA VAL A 170 9.18 13.69 6.85
C VAL A 170 10.09 12.71 7.60
N SER A 171 10.96 11.99 6.91
CA SER A 171 11.80 10.98 7.55
C SER A 171 12.76 11.59 8.58
N ARG A 172 12.91 10.90 9.72
CA ARG A 172 13.83 11.21 10.83
C ARG A 172 15.09 10.35 10.82
N CYS A 173 15.15 9.37 9.92
CA CYS A 173 16.38 8.68 9.57
C CYS A 173 16.48 8.44 8.06
N ILE A 174 17.70 8.21 7.58
CA ILE A 174 17.99 7.80 6.20
C ILE A 174 19.31 7.00 6.20
N HIS A 175 19.50 6.09 5.25
CA HIS A 175 20.80 5.43 5.10
C HIS A 175 21.89 6.47 4.82
N GLN A 176 23.04 6.34 5.46
CA GLN A 176 24.20 7.14 5.12
C GLN A 176 24.63 6.85 3.68
N ASN A 177 25.15 7.85 3.00
CA ASN A 177 25.74 7.66 1.67
C ASN A 177 27.14 7.03 1.77
N VAL A 178 27.18 5.79 2.27
CA VAL A 178 28.40 5.01 2.47
C VAL A 178 28.25 3.71 1.69
N SER A 179 29.28 3.34 0.94
CA SER A 179 29.34 2.05 0.26
C SER A 179 29.33 0.89 1.27
N GLY A 180 28.20 0.18 1.37
CA GLY A 180 27.99 -0.98 2.24
C GLY A 180 27.93 -2.31 1.48
N SER A 181 27.52 -3.40 2.15
CA SER A 181 27.50 -4.77 1.60
C SER A 181 26.46 -5.01 0.49
N HIS A 182 25.46 -4.12 0.33
CA HIS A 182 24.32 -4.34 -0.57
C HIS A 182 23.95 -3.15 -1.47
N LEU A 183 24.61 -1.99 -1.34
CA LEU A 183 24.23 -0.77 -2.07
C LEU A 183 25.46 0.01 -2.55
N SER A 184 25.58 0.20 -3.87
CA SER A 184 26.51 1.15 -4.47
C SER A 184 26.04 2.59 -4.29
N HIS A 185 26.96 3.57 -4.40
CA HIS A 185 26.63 5.00 -4.35
C HIS A 185 25.55 5.41 -5.37
N LYS A 186 25.59 4.84 -6.59
CA LYS A 186 24.55 5.07 -7.60
C LYS A 186 23.20 4.53 -7.18
N GLU A 187 23.17 3.35 -6.56
CA GLU A 187 21.92 2.77 -6.03
C GLU A 187 21.40 3.56 -4.84
N TRP A 188 22.28 4.06 -3.97
CA TRP A 188 21.93 4.95 -2.88
C TRP A 188 21.30 6.24 -3.39
N GLN A 189 21.97 6.94 -4.31
CA GLN A 189 21.48 8.20 -4.89
C GLN A 189 20.10 8.00 -5.53
N ARG A 190 19.95 6.90 -6.26
CA ARG A 190 18.69 6.53 -6.90
C ARG A 190 17.60 6.31 -5.84
N LYS A 191 17.87 5.52 -4.79
CA LYS A 191 16.88 5.11 -3.78
C LYS A 191 16.52 6.19 -2.75
N PHE A 192 17.46 7.02 -2.37
CA PHE A 192 17.35 7.90 -1.20
C PHE A 192 17.56 9.38 -1.52
N GLY A 193 18.11 9.73 -2.70
CA GLY A 193 18.48 11.10 -3.04
C GLY A 193 17.29 12.08 -3.11
N ASP A 194 16.10 11.56 -3.44
CA ASP A 194 14.86 12.34 -3.57
C ASP A 194 14.03 12.37 -2.27
N LEU A 195 14.46 11.66 -1.22
CA LEU A 195 13.75 11.67 0.06
C LEU A 195 14.06 12.93 0.85
N LEU A 196 13.01 13.47 1.47
CA LEU A 196 13.10 14.59 2.39
C LEU A 196 13.56 14.09 3.76
N PHE A 197 14.67 14.64 4.23
CA PHE A 197 15.31 14.28 5.49
C PHE A 197 15.56 15.53 6.33
N SER A 198 15.07 15.51 7.57
CA SER A 198 14.95 16.71 8.42
C SER A 198 16.27 17.46 8.66
N ARG A 199 17.42 16.76 8.70
CA ARG A 199 18.73 17.33 9.10
C ARG A 199 19.24 18.47 8.20
N ASN A 200 18.79 18.56 6.94
CA ASN A 200 19.35 19.53 5.98
C ASN A 200 18.48 20.77 5.74
N GLU A 201 17.25 20.82 6.28
CA GLU A 201 16.22 21.77 5.81
C GLU A 201 15.55 22.61 6.92
N SER A 202 16.10 22.64 8.15
CA SER A 202 15.50 23.36 9.30
C SER A 202 14.06 22.92 9.59
N LEU A 203 13.79 21.61 9.45
CA LEU A 203 12.47 21.00 9.61
C LEU A 203 12.27 20.34 10.99
N GLU A 204 13.16 20.66 11.93
CA GLU A 204 13.10 20.15 13.29
C GLU A 204 11.85 20.64 14.01
N VAL A 205 11.30 19.77 14.86
CA VAL A 205 10.11 20.08 15.64
C VAL A 205 10.41 19.92 17.12
N GLU A 206 9.89 20.84 17.91
CA GLU A 206 9.94 20.76 19.38
C GLU A 206 8.87 19.81 19.94
N SER A 207 7.81 19.55 19.17
CA SER A 207 6.73 18.60 19.50
C SER A 207 5.91 18.25 18.25
N PHE A 208 5.39 17.01 18.20
CA PHE A 208 4.40 16.54 17.24
C PHE A 208 2.96 16.85 17.66
N GLY A 209 2.74 17.38 18.87
CA GLY A 209 1.44 17.87 19.34
C GLY A 209 0.47 16.75 19.75
N ASN A 210 -0.84 16.96 19.55
CA ASN A 210 -1.85 15.94 19.86
C ASN A 210 -1.81 14.81 18.82
N LEU A 211 -1.56 13.58 19.28
CA LEU A 211 -1.43 12.38 18.46
C LEU A 211 -2.67 11.48 18.46
N ASP A 212 -3.76 11.86 19.14
CA ASP A 212 -4.97 11.02 19.26
C ASP A 212 -5.59 10.71 17.90
N TYR A 213 -5.39 11.58 16.91
CA TYR A 213 -5.88 11.36 15.54
C TYR A 213 -5.29 10.10 14.88
N LEU A 214 -4.20 9.56 15.43
CA LEU A 214 -3.56 8.32 15.01
C LEU A 214 -4.17 7.08 15.66
N GLU A 215 -5.08 7.19 16.62
CA GLU A 215 -5.85 6.02 17.10
C GLU A 215 -6.63 5.42 15.92
N LYS A 216 -6.61 4.09 15.76
CA LYS A 216 -7.13 3.42 14.55
C LYS A 216 -8.53 3.87 14.12
N GLU A 217 -9.47 3.97 15.06
CA GLU A 217 -10.85 4.40 14.77
C GLU A 217 -10.93 5.86 14.32
N ARG A 218 -10.23 6.77 15.01
CA ARG A 218 -10.19 8.19 14.64
C ARG A 218 -9.49 8.38 13.31
N TYR A 219 -8.39 7.67 13.08
CA TYR A 219 -7.64 7.70 11.83
C TYR A 219 -8.53 7.22 10.67
N ASN A 220 -9.21 6.09 10.82
CA ASN A 220 -10.17 5.58 9.83
C ASN A 220 -11.27 6.60 9.52
N LYS A 221 -11.84 7.24 10.54
CA LYS A 221 -12.87 8.28 10.35
C LYS A 221 -12.32 9.49 9.57
N ASN A 222 -11.10 9.92 9.86
CA ASN A 222 -10.44 11.00 9.15
C ASN A 222 -10.14 10.64 7.69
N ILE A 223 -9.68 9.41 7.43
CA ILE A 223 -9.46 8.91 6.06
C ILE A 223 -10.79 8.83 5.31
N GLN A 224 -11.85 8.29 5.93
CA GLN A 224 -13.18 8.23 5.32
C GLN A 224 -13.69 9.64 4.97
N HIS A 225 -13.51 10.62 5.86
CA HIS A 225 -13.86 12.01 5.57
C HIS A 225 -13.05 12.55 4.37
N LEU A 226 -11.73 12.35 4.34
CA LEU A 226 -10.88 12.74 3.21
C LEU A 226 -11.36 12.11 1.89
N VAL A 227 -11.80 10.85 1.94
CA VAL A 227 -12.29 10.06 0.80
C VAL A 227 -13.72 10.43 0.39
N THR A 228 -14.58 10.89 1.29
CA THR A 228 -15.96 11.24 0.93
C THR A 228 -16.07 12.67 0.39
N PHE A 229 -15.30 13.61 0.93
CA PHE A 229 -15.32 15.01 0.52
C PHE A 229 -14.45 15.31 -0.70
N GLY A 230 -13.56 14.39 -1.07
CA GLY A 230 -12.80 14.50 -2.30
C GLY A 230 -13.71 14.35 -3.53
N THR A 231 -13.41 15.08 -4.60
CA THR A 231 -14.08 14.87 -5.88
C THR A 231 -13.52 13.61 -6.51
N VAL A 232 -14.27 12.50 -6.47
CA VAL A 232 -13.92 11.25 -7.15
C VAL A 232 -13.93 11.47 -8.66
N LYS A 233 -12.76 11.41 -9.30
CA LYS A 233 -12.65 11.35 -10.76
C LYS A 233 -12.08 10.00 -11.17
N ILE A 234 -12.92 9.13 -11.72
CA ILE A 234 -12.45 7.98 -12.52
C ILE A 234 -11.98 8.58 -13.85
N HIS A 235 -10.71 8.99 -13.91
CA HIS A 235 -10.24 9.77 -15.05
C HIS A 235 -9.30 8.94 -15.95
N PRO A 236 -9.43 9.03 -17.28
CA PRO A 236 -8.38 8.57 -18.18
C PRO A 236 -7.06 9.29 -17.87
N LEU A 237 -5.98 8.51 -17.88
CA LEU A 237 -4.61 8.87 -17.51
C LEU A 237 -4.13 10.14 -18.24
N THR A 238 -4.30 11.32 -17.62
CA THR A 238 -3.90 12.61 -18.21
C THR A 238 -3.33 13.57 -17.16
N SER A 239 -2.33 14.37 -17.55
CA SER A 239 -1.65 15.35 -16.68
C SER A 239 -2.55 16.48 -16.17
N LYS A 240 -3.72 16.67 -16.78
CA LYS A 240 -4.72 17.68 -16.38
C LYS A 240 -5.33 17.38 -15.00
N VAL A 241 -5.31 16.11 -14.57
CA VAL A 241 -5.80 15.61 -13.27
C VAL A 241 -4.96 16.10 -12.09
N LEU A 242 -3.74 16.61 -12.31
CA LEU A 242 -2.93 17.15 -11.22
C LEU A 242 -3.29 18.60 -10.83
N LYS A 243 -4.23 19.24 -11.56
CA LYS A 243 -4.56 20.67 -11.38
C LYS A 243 -5.79 20.94 -10.51
N ASP A 244 -6.72 20.00 -10.35
CA ASP A 244 -7.90 20.20 -9.48
C ASP A 244 -7.67 19.60 -8.07
N ASN A 245 -8.57 19.88 -7.11
CA ASN A 245 -8.59 19.26 -5.78
C ASN A 245 -9.03 17.78 -5.87
N ILE A 246 -8.15 16.90 -6.38
CA ILE A 246 -8.57 15.59 -6.91
C ILE A 246 -8.24 14.45 -5.97
N GLN A 247 -9.30 13.70 -5.67
CA GLN A 247 -9.23 12.32 -5.20
C GLN A 247 -9.21 11.40 -6.44
N VAL A 248 -8.12 10.66 -6.62
CA VAL A 248 -7.93 9.78 -7.77
C VAL A 248 -8.19 8.33 -7.35
N VAL A 249 -9.27 7.75 -7.86
CA VAL A 249 -9.57 6.33 -7.66
C VAL A 249 -8.88 5.53 -8.75
N ILE A 250 -7.99 4.62 -8.36
CA ILE A 250 -7.24 3.76 -9.30
C ILE A 250 -7.55 2.30 -8.95
N PRO A 251 -8.20 1.53 -9.84
CA PRO A 251 -8.39 0.11 -9.62
C PRO A 251 -7.04 -0.61 -9.53
N CYS A 252 -6.81 -1.36 -8.46
CA CYS A 252 -5.56 -2.07 -8.24
C CYS A 252 -5.74 -3.36 -7.42
N SER A 253 -5.01 -4.40 -7.84
CA SER A 253 -4.46 -5.45 -6.97
C SER A 253 -2.93 -5.27 -6.89
N SER A 254 -2.37 -5.38 -5.68
CA SER A 254 -0.96 -5.25 -5.24
C SER A 254 0.05 -4.44 -6.11
N PRO A 255 0.86 -3.54 -5.53
CA PRO A 255 1.93 -2.81 -6.25
C PRO A 255 2.95 -3.70 -6.97
N SER A 256 3.13 -4.94 -6.52
CA SER A 256 4.02 -5.95 -7.09
C SER A 256 3.45 -6.53 -8.40
N GLY A 257 3.42 -5.74 -9.46
CA GLY A 257 3.08 -6.21 -10.82
C GLY A 257 2.07 -5.36 -11.59
N ASN A 258 1.47 -4.35 -10.96
CA ASN A 258 0.44 -3.56 -11.62
C ASN A 258 1.02 -2.44 -12.52
N ARG A 259 0.70 -2.49 -13.83
CA ARG A 259 1.08 -1.47 -14.82
C ARG A 259 0.48 -0.08 -14.51
N TYR A 260 -0.66 -0.01 -13.82
CA TYR A 260 -1.33 1.25 -13.49
C TYR A 260 -0.54 2.08 -12.47
N TRP A 261 0.01 1.46 -11.42
CA TRP A 261 0.87 2.14 -10.46
C TRP A 261 2.13 2.72 -11.11
N ARG A 262 2.74 1.96 -12.03
CA ARG A 262 3.93 2.43 -12.77
C ARG A 262 3.63 3.68 -13.59
N HIS A 263 2.45 3.80 -14.17
CA HIS A 263 2.08 4.99 -14.93
C HIS A 263 1.89 6.20 -14.01
N TRP A 264 1.16 6.06 -12.90
CA TRP A 264 0.97 7.15 -11.94
C TRP A 264 2.26 7.60 -11.27
N PHE A 265 3.14 6.65 -10.93
CA PHE A 265 4.45 7.01 -10.39
C PHE A 265 5.30 7.76 -11.39
N ARG A 266 5.26 7.38 -12.67
CA ARG A 266 5.92 8.17 -13.71
C ARG A 266 5.31 9.57 -13.84
N LEU A 267 3.99 9.70 -13.83
CA LEU A 267 3.31 11.00 -13.88
C LEU A 267 3.64 11.89 -12.68
N LEU A 268 3.78 11.30 -11.49
CA LEU A 268 4.10 11.99 -10.24
C LEU A 268 5.62 12.09 -9.96
N ASN A 269 6.45 11.63 -10.91
CA ASN A 269 7.91 11.50 -10.74
C ASN A 269 8.32 10.76 -9.45
N ILE A 270 7.57 9.74 -9.06
CA ILE A 270 7.87 8.86 -7.93
C ILE A 270 8.83 7.77 -8.41
N PRO A 271 10.04 7.65 -7.83
CA PRO A 271 11.00 6.64 -8.25
C PRO A 271 10.50 5.22 -7.96
N TRP A 272 10.44 4.36 -8.99
CA TRP A 272 10.05 2.96 -8.83
C TRP A 272 11.29 2.09 -8.55
N LEU A 273 11.68 2.01 -7.28
CA LEU A 273 12.99 1.46 -6.90
C LEU A 273 12.94 0.38 -5.83
N GLN A 274 11.85 0.30 -5.07
CA GLN A 274 11.65 -0.63 -3.95
C GLN A 274 10.17 -1.01 -3.85
N GLU A 275 9.86 -2.09 -3.13
CA GLU A 275 8.49 -2.38 -2.70
C GLU A 275 8.03 -1.33 -1.70
N ILE A 276 7.08 -0.49 -2.11
CA ILE A 276 6.49 0.50 -1.22
C ILE A 276 5.70 -0.20 -0.11
N GLN A 277 5.91 0.26 1.12
CA GLN A 277 5.26 -0.22 2.33
C GLN A 277 4.29 0.80 2.91
N SER A 278 4.40 2.09 2.56
CA SER A 278 3.55 3.17 3.11
C SER A 278 2.14 3.25 2.50
N PHE A 279 1.47 2.11 2.39
CA PHE A 279 0.04 2.03 2.09
C PHE A 279 -0.77 2.01 3.37
N TYR A 280 -2.03 2.42 3.32
CA TYR A 280 -2.99 2.20 4.40
C TYR A 280 -4.31 1.72 3.81
N GLU A 281 -4.70 0.47 4.03
CA GLU A 281 -5.97 -0.12 3.56
C GLU A 281 -6.20 0.06 2.05
N GLY A 282 -5.14 -0.02 1.25
CA GLY A 282 -5.21 0.23 -0.20
C GLY A 282 -5.26 1.70 -0.60
N LEU A 283 -4.84 2.61 0.28
CA LEU A 283 -4.65 4.03 0.00
C LEU A 283 -3.18 4.42 0.01
N VAL A 284 -2.84 5.39 -0.82
CA VAL A 284 -1.63 6.21 -0.69
C VAL A 284 -2.02 7.68 -0.78
N ILE A 285 -1.47 8.51 0.11
CA ILE A 285 -1.84 9.92 0.24
C ILE A 285 -0.58 10.79 0.16
N PHE A 286 -0.53 11.63 -0.87
CA PHE A 286 0.51 12.63 -1.08
C PHE A 286 -0.07 14.03 -0.85
N PRO A 287 0.46 14.83 0.08
CA PRO A 287 0.13 16.24 0.18
C PRO A 287 0.80 17.02 -0.94
N GLN A 288 0.10 18.03 -1.42
CA GLN A 288 0.61 18.99 -2.38
C GLN A 288 0.01 20.35 -2.03
N ASP A 289 0.83 21.19 -1.40
CA ASP A 289 0.48 22.48 -0.85
C ASP A 289 -0.69 22.40 0.14
N SER A 290 -1.85 22.97 -0.20
CA SER A 290 -3.08 22.91 0.60
C SER A 290 -3.99 21.72 0.25
N ARG A 291 -3.49 20.76 -0.54
CA ARG A 291 -4.28 19.68 -1.16
C ARG A 291 -3.70 18.31 -0.86
N PHE A 292 -4.49 17.27 -1.12
CA PHE A 292 -4.04 15.89 -1.08
C PHE A 292 -4.36 15.20 -2.40
N ILE A 293 -3.35 14.54 -2.98
CA ILE A 293 -3.54 13.51 -3.99
C ILE A 293 -3.74 12.20 -3.26
N VAL A 294 -4.95 11.65 -3.36
CA VAL A 294 -5.30 10.35 -2.78
C VAL A 294 -5.37 9.34 -3.91
N LEU A 295 -4.59 8.27 -3.82
CA LEU A 295 -4.68 7.10 -4.68
C LEU A 295 -5.43 6.01 -3.93
N LEU A 296 -6.65 5.66 -4.37
CA LEU A 296 -7.54 4.72 -3.70
C LEU A 296 -7.79 3.47 -4.56
N CYS A 297 -7.44 2.29 -4.03
CA CYS A 297 -7.71 1.01 -4.67
C CYS A 297 -9.20 0.61 -4.56
N THR A 298 -9.75 -0.05 -5.59
CA THR A 298 -11.15 -0.54 -5.60
C THR A 298 -11.44 -1.61 -4.55
N ASN A 299 -10.43 -2.35 -4.11
CA ASN A 299 -10.53 -3.33 -3.03
C ASN A 299 -10.33 -2.73 -1.63
N SER A 300 -10.12 -1.42 -1.53
CA SER A 300 -9.99 -0.73 -0.25
C SER A 300 -11.32 -0.75 0.52
N ALA A 301 -11.25 -0.90 1.85
CA ALA A 301 -12.42 -0.74 2.71
C ALA A 301 -13.08 0.65 2.56
N PHE A 302 -12.30 1.68 2.19
CA PHE A 302 -12.78 3.04 2.01
C PHE A 302 -13.42 3.29 0.63
N HIS A 303 -13.28 2.36 -0.31
CA HIS A 303 -13.90 2.45 -1.64
C HIS A 303 -15.43 2.32 -1.60
N LYS A 304 -15.97 1.54 -0.64
CA LYS A 304 -17.38 1.12 -0.61
C LYS A 304 -18.41 2.19 -0.23
N SER A 305 -18.05 3.47 -0.12
CA SER A 305 -18.99 4.48 0.41
C SER A 305 -19.96 5.11 -0.60
N ASN A 306 -20.01 4.69 -1.88
CA ASN A 306 -20.95 5.26 -2.87
C ASN A 306 -21.55 4.30 -3.93
N TYR A 307 -21.36 2.98 -3.85
CA TYR A 307 -21.73 2.05 -4.95
C TYR A 307 -22.77 0.96 -4.60
N GLU A 308 -23.49 1.07 -3.48
CA GLU A 308 -24.56 0.10 -3.15
C GLU A 308 -25.92 0.42 -3.80
N ASN A 309 -25.93 0.81 -5.09
CA ASN A 309 -27.17 0.90 -5.89
C ASN A 309 -27.00 0.46 -7.36
N ASP A 310 -26.04 -0.44 -7.66
CA ASP A 310 -25.78 -0.88 -9.02
C ASP A 310 -26.60 -2.13 -9.42
N GLU A 311 -27.88 -1.93 -9.75
CA GLU A 311 -28.53 -2.76 -10.77
C GLU A 311 -28.85 -2.00 -12.07
N ILE A 312 -28.67 -0.67 -12.12
CA ILE A 312 -28.96 0.14 -13.31
C ILE A 312 -28.00 1.33 -13.40
N GLY A 313 -27.02 1.28 -14.30
CA GLY A 313 -26.19 2.44 -14.64
C GLY A 313 -26.63 3.09 -15.95
N LYS A 314 -27.10 4.33 -15.89
CA LYS A 314 -27.44 5.13 -17.08
C LYS A 314 -26.18 5.82 -17.62
N THR A 315 -25.79 5.47 -18.83
CA THR A 315 -24.62 6.04 -19.53
C THR A 315 -25.04 6.64 -20.86
N ARG A 316 -24.26 7.59 -21.39
CA ARG A 316 -24.42 8.05 -22.77
C ARG A 316 -23.45 7.31 -23.68
N LEU A 317 -23.97 6.70 -24.73
CA LEU A 317 -23.22 6.06 -25.80
C LEU A 317 -23.63 6.75 -27.10
N GLY A 318 -22.72 7.55 -27.67
CA GLY A 318 -23.07 8.48 -28.75
C GLY A 318 -24.05 9.57 -28.28
N ASN A 319 -25.13 9.79 -29.04
CA ASN A 319 -26.21 10.72 -28.68
C ASN A 319 -27.32 10.08 -27.84
N ASP A 320 -27.29 8.75 -27.65
CA ASP A 320 -28.36 8.00 -27.02
C ASP A 320 -28.09 7.74 -25.54
N SER A 321 -29.17 7.73 -24.74
CA SER A 321 -29.12 7.28 -23.34
C SER A 321 -29.26 5.78 -23.32
N VAL A 322 -28.24 5.08 -22.81
CA VAL A 322 -28.21 3.62 -22.75
C VAL A 322 -28.12 3.18 -21.30
N PHE A 323 -28.97 2.22 -20.93
CA PHE A 323 -28.91 1.56 -19.64
C PHE A 323 -28.05 0.31 -19.76
N ILE A 324 -27.07 0.18 -18.87
CA ILE A 324 -26.20 -0.98 -18.81
C ILE A 324 -26.66 -1.81 -17.62
N ILE A 325 -26.98 -3.08 -17.89
CA ILE A 325 -27.51 -4.01 -16.89
C ILE A 325 -26.77 -5.33 -16.94
N ARG A 326 -26.86 -6.08 -15.85
CA ARG A 326 -26.29 -7.43 -15.73
C ARG A 326 -27.33 -8.51 -16.04
N SER A 327 -27.01 -9.41 -16.97
CA SER A 327 -27.83 -10.58 -17.26
C SER A 327 -27.77 -11.61 -16.11
N ARG A 328 -28.77 -12.50 -16.04
CA ARG A 328 -28.63 -13.74 -15.26
C ARG A 328 -27.84 -14.76 -16.09
N GLU A 329 -27.49 -15.88 -15.47
CA GLU A 329 -26.90 -17.00 -16.19
C GLU A 329 -27.90 -17.56 -17.21
N ASN A 330 -27.41 -17.90 -18.41
CA ASN A 330 -28.21 -18.50 -19.47
C ASN A 330 -29.41 -17.65 -19.97
N THR A 331 -29.41 -16.34 -19.73
CA THR A 331 -30.42 -15.41 -20.28
C THR A 331 -29.85 -14.59 -21.44
N SER A 332 -30.68 -14.26 -22.43
CA SER A 332 -30.31 -13.35 -23.52
C SER A 332 -30.33 -11.88 -23.03
N CYS A 333 -29.77 -10.95 -23.83
CA CYS A 333 -29.84 -9.53 -23.49
C CYS A 333 -31.22 -8.93 -23.75
N SER A 334 -31.97 -9.44 -24.74
CA SER A 334 -33.39 -9.09 -24.91
C SER A 334 -34.19 -9.45 -23.66
N GLU A 335 -34.03 -10.68 -23.16
CA GLU A 335 -34.71 -11.15 -21.95
C GLU A 335 -34.31 -10.37 -20.71
N ALA A 336 -33.04 -9.99 -20.60
CA ALA A 336 -32.55 -9.18 -19.49
C ALA A 336 -33.16 -7.77 -19.50
N CYS A 337 -33.21 -7.13 -20.67
CA CYS A 337 -33.79 -5.80 -20.83
C CYS A 337 -35.30 -5.83 -20.62
N ASP A 338 -36.02 -6.80 -21.20
CA ASP A 338 -37.47 -6.93 -21.06
C ASP A 338 -37.88 -7.18 -19.60
N ARG A 339 -37.09 -7.97 -18.86
CA ARG A 339 -37.35 -8.22 -17.44
C ARG A 339 -37.30 -6.95 -16.60
N ILE A 340 -36.34 -6.05 -16.87
CA ILE A 340 -36.13 -4.84 -16.06
C ILE A 340 -37.03 -3.69 -16.52
N PHE A 341 -37.17 -3.53 -17.84
CA PHE A 341 -37.84 -2.37 -18.43
C PHE A 341 -39.22 -2.68 -19.02
N LEU A 342 -39.71 -3.92 -18.90
CA LEU A 342 -41.03 -4.35 -19.38
C LEU A 342 -41.25 -3.99 -20.87
N GLY A 343 -40.22 -4.20 -21.69
CA GLY A 343 -40.23 -3.90 -23.14
C GLY A 343 -40.00 -2.43 -23.52
N LYS A 344 -39.79 -1.51 -22.57
CA LYS A 344 -39.61 -0.08 -22.85
C LYS A 344 -38.23 0.30 -23.40
N HIS A 345 -37.20 -0.47 -23.06
CA HIS A 345 -35.82 -0.24 -23.50
C HIS A 345 -35.27 -1.54 -24.08
N PRO A 346 -35.50 -1.84 -25.37
CA PRO A 346 -35.05 -3.10 -25.97
C PRO A 346 -33.52 -3.14 -26.08
N CYS A 347 -33.00 -4.37 -26.14
CA CYS A 347 -31.60 -4.58 -26.49
C CYS A 347 -31.36 -4.24 -27.97
N ARG A 348 -30.20 -3.63 -28.25
CA ARG A 348 -29.76 -3.32 -29.61
C ARG A 348 -28.35 -3.88 -29.87
N PRO A 349 -28.19 -4.81 -30.82
CA PRO A 349 -26.92 -5.50 -31.04
C PRO A 349 -25.74 -4.59 -31.32
N GLU A 350 -25.96 -3.47 -32.02
CA GLU A 350 -24.97 -2.47 -32.35
C GLU A 350 -24.30 -1.82 -31.12
N TRP A 351 -24.97 -1.82 -29.96
CA TRP A 351 -24.44 -1.25 -28.73
C TRP A 351 -23.76 -2.27 -27.82
N LEU A 352 -23.95 -3.58 -28.06
CA LEU A 352 -23.34 -4.64 -27.25
C LEU A 352 -21.81 -4.70 -27.40
N SER A 353 -21.27 -4.25 -28.53
CA SER A 353 -19.83 -4.11 -28.72
C SER A 353 -19.23 -2.96 -27.90
N SER A 354 -20.03 -1.96 -27.53
CA SER A 354 -19.54 -0.72 -26.89
C SER A 354 -19.28 -0.86 -25.39
N ILE A 355 -19.60 -2.02 -24.81
CA ILE A 355 -19.43 -2.35 -23.39
C ILE A 355 -18.22 -3.27 -23.14
N ASP A 356 -17.36 -3.44 -24.14
CA ASP A 356 -16.16 -4.29 -24.13
C ASP A 356 -14.97 -3.73 -23.33
N THR A 357 -15.19 -2.70 -22.50
CA THR A 357 -14.13 -2.14 -21.68
C THR A 357 -13.99 -2.87 -20.36
N PHE A 358 -12.75 -3.17 -19.97
CA PHE A 358 -12.45 -3.82 -18.70
C PHE A 358 -12.96 -3.01 -17.50
N SER A 359 -12.90 -1.66 -17.59
CA SER A 359 -13.38 -0.76 -16.54
C SER A 359 -14.87 -0.94 -16.27
N LEU A 360 -15.69 -1.05 -17.31
CA LEU A 360 -17.12 -1.22 -17.18
C LEU A 360 -17.45 -2.62 -16.64
N LEU A 361 -16.75 -3.67 -17.07
CA LEU A 361 -16.99 -5.01 -16.52
C LEU A 361 -16.66 -5.10 -15.04
N SER A 362 -15.57 -4.47 -14.62
CA SER A 362 -15.17 -4.44 -13.22
C SER A 362 -16.14 -3.66 -12.31
N SER A 363 -16.99 -2.78 -12.86
CA SER A 363 -18.00 -2.08 -12.06
C SER A 363 -19.26 -2.92 -11.84
N TYR A 364 -19.54 -3.92 -12.67
CA TYR A 364 -20.75 -4.75 -12.57
C TYR A 364 -20.50 -6.19 -12.10
N PHE A 365 -19.24 -6.63 -12.09
CA PHE A 365 -18.86 -7.96 -11.68
C PHE A 365 -17.65 -7.99 -10.74
N ASP A 366 -17.80 -8.65 -9.60
CA ASP A 366 -16.77 -8.85 -8.57
C ASP A 366 -15.79 -10.00 -8.93
N CYS A 367 -15.32 -10.04 -10.18
CA CYS A 367 -14.57 -11.18 -10.70
C CYS A 367 -13.08 -11.16 -10.33
N SER A 368 -12.53 -12.34 -10.05
CA SER A 368 -11.13 -12.57 -9.68
C SER A 368 -10.19 -12.59 -10.90
N ASN A 369 -8.93 -12.17 -10.69
CA ASN A 369 -7.87 -11.96 -11.69
C ASN A 369 -7.37 -13.24 -12.38
N GLY A 370 -8.21 -13.87 -13.20
CA GLY A 370 -7.85 -15.01 -14.03
C GLY A 370 -8.11 -14.72 -15.50
N LEU A 371 -7.05 -14.63 -16.31
CA LEU A 371 -7.17 -14.69 -17.76
C LEU A 371 -7.34 -16.16 -18.15
N GLN A 372 -8.49 -16.54 -18.69
CA GLN A 372 -8.63 -17.81 -19.39
C GLN A 372 -8.66 -17.59 -20.91
N PHE A 373 -7.90 -18.42 -21.62
CA PHE A 373 -7.94 -18.52 -23.06
C PHE A 373 -9.24 -19.23 -23.46
N SER A 374 -10.08 -18.57 -24.25
CA SER A 374 -11.23 -19.19 -24.89
C SER A 374 -11.15 -18.89 -26.38
N GLU A 375 -11.21 -19.94 -27.20
CA GLU A 375 -11.25 -19.81 -28.67
C GLU A 375 -12.61 -19.29 -29.17
N ARG A 376 -13.57 -19.03 -28.27
CA ARG A 376 -14.93 -18.59 -28.60
C ARG A 376 -15.47 -17.64 -27.53
N SER A 377 -15.14 -16.34 -27.57
CA SER A 377 -15.75 -15.32 -26.70
C SER A 377 -16.55 -14.31 -27.50
N TRP A 378 -17.88 -14.32 -27.32
CA TRP A 378 -18.89 -13.69 -28.20
C TRP A 378 -19.66 -12.54 -27.51
N ALA A 379 -19.15 -12.00 -26.40
CA ALA A 379 -19.56 -10.78 -25.68
C ALA A 379 -18.80 -10.73 -24.34
N PRO A 380 -18.58 -9.54 -23.74
CA PRO A 380 -17.93 -9.42 -22.44
C PRO A 380 -18.82 -9.99 -21.30
N GLY A 381 -18.23 -10.78 -20.41
CA GLY A 381 -18.95 -11.39 -19.29
C GLY A 381 -18.06 -12.16 -18.32
N CYS A 382 -18.67 -12.66 -17.24
CA CYS A 382 -17.99 -13.50 -16.25
C CYS A 382 -18.61 -14.90 -16.16
N LEU A 383 -17.76 -15.92 -15.97
CA LEU A 383 -18.16 -17.28 -15.65
C LEU A 383 -18.24 -17.44 -14.14
N LEU A 384 -19.32 -18.05 -13.66
CA LEU A 384 -19.41 -18.52 -12.29
C LEU A 384 -18.67 -19.85 -12.17
N THR A 385 -17.67 -19.92 -11.30
CA THR A 385 -16.97 -21.18 -10.98
C THR A 385 -17.79 -21.98 -9.97
N SER A 386 -17.55 -23.29 -9.91
CA SER A 386 -18.18 -24.18 -8.92
C SER A 386 -17.89 -23.79 -7.47
N SER A 387 -16.85 -22.98 -7.22
CA SER A 387 -16.49 -22.41 -5.92
C SER A 387 -17.22 -21.10 -5.58
N GLY A 388 -18.20 -20.67 -6.39
CA GLY A 388 -18.97 -19.43 -6.17
C GLY A 388 -18.24 -18.14 -6.55
N GLY A 389 -16.97 -18.23 -6.95
CA GLY A 389 -16.20 -17.10 -7.49
C GLY A 389 -16.55 -16.82 -8.96
N CYS A 390 -16.35 -15.59 -9.41
CA CYS A 390 -16.49 -15.26 -10.84
C CYS A 390 -15.13 -15.00 -11.48
N VAL A 391 -14.98 -15.37 -12.76
CA VAL A 391 -13.78 -15.11 -13.58
C VAL A 391 -14.17 -14.34 -14.84
N CYS A 392 -13.51 -13.21 -15.11
CA CYS A 392 -13.74 -12.39 -16.29
C CYS A 392 -13.22 -13.09 -17.56
N TYR A 393 -14.04 -13.14 -18.61
CA TYR A 393 -13.61 -13.59 -19.94
C TYR A 393 -13.46 -12.37 -20.84
N MET A 394 -12.22 -11.92 -20.99
CA MET A 394 -11.84 -10.81 -21.89
C MET A 394 -10.54 -11.20 -22.59
N HIS A 395 -10.60 -11.50 -23.89
CA HIS A 395 -9.40 -11.66 -24.71
C HIS A 395 -9.08 -10.34 -25.44
N ASN A 396 -7.81 -10.12 -25.81
CA ASN A 396 -7.31 -9.02 -26.64
C ASN A 396 -8.06 -8.89 -27.97
N GLN A 397 -9.22 -8.27 -27.95
CA GLN A 397 -9.82 -7.71 -29.14
C GLN A 397 -9.95 -6.21 -28.91
N TRP A 398 -9.12 -5.45 -29.60
CA TRP A 398 -9.67 -4.25 -30.21
C TRP A 398 -10.69 -4.79 -31.20
N ALA A 399 -11.96 -4.88 -30.80
CA ALA A 399 -12.99 -5.34 -31.70
C ALA A 399 -13.21 -4.24 -32.75
N LEU A 400 -12.41 -4.26 -33.82
CA LEU A 400 -12.94 -3.97 -35.15
C LEU A 400 -13.82 -5.16 -35.57
N GLY A 401 -14.80 -5.50 -34.72
CA GLY A 401 -15.79 -6.52 -34.97
C GLY A 401 -17.04 -5.83 -35.50
N HIS A 402 -17.44 -6.16 -36.72
CA HIS A 402 -18.73 -5.75 -37.25
C HIS A 402 -19.85 -6.17 -36.28
N SER A 403 -20.91 -5.36 -36.19
CA SER A 403 -22.13 -5.62 -35.39
C SER A 403 -22.77 -6.99 -35.67
N SER A 404 -22.41 -7.65 -36.77
CA SER A 404 -22.93 -8.95 -37.20
C SER A 404 -22.56 -10.14 -36.30
N PHE A 405 -21.65 -9.99 -35.33
CA PHE A 405 -21.25 -11.08 -34.42
C PHE A 405 -21.96 -11.06 -33.06
N TYR A 406 -22.58 -9.94 -32.67
CA TYR A 406 -23.32 -9.82 -31.42
C TYR A 406 -24.82 -9.92 -31.70
N SER A 407 -25.54 -10.73 -30.93
CA SER A 407 -27.01 -10.81 -31.03
C SER A 407 -27.65 -10.69 -29.65
N CYS A 408 -28.71 -9.88 -29.57
CA CYS A 408 -29.47 -9.69 -28.34
C CYS A 408 -30.18 -10.97 -27.87
N GLU A 409 -30.53 -11.87 -28.80
CA GLU A 409 -31.17 -13.16 -28.51
C GLU A 409 -30.18 -14.24 -28.09
N GLN A 410 -28.88 -13.97 -28.18
CA GLN A 410 -27.87 -14.96 -27.93
C GLN A 410 -27.74 -15.27 -26.43
N ARG A 411 -27.93 -16.54 -26.06
CA ARG A 411 -27.71 -17.03 -24.69
C ARG A 411 -26.27 -17.52 -24.49
N ALA A 412 -25.73 -17.40 -23.28
CA ALA A 412 -24.52 -18.14 -22.85
C ALA A 412 -24.86 -19.03 -21.66
N PRO A 413 -24.73 -20.36 -21.81
CA PRO A 413 -24.75 -21.25 -20.68
C PRO A 413 -23.63 -20.88 -19.69
N LYS A 414 -23.98 -20.74 -18.40
CA LYS A 414 -23.06 -20.50 -17.26
C LYS A 414 -22.38 -19.12 -17.17
N LEU A 415 -22.61 -18.19 -18.11
CA LEU A 415 -22.07 -16.83 -18.05
C LEU A 415 -23.13 -15.81 -17.64
N ARG A 416 -22.72 -14.80 -16.87
CA ARG A 416 -23.44 -13.52 -16.75
C ARG A 416 -22.75 -12.48 -17.63
N ARG A 417 -23.53 -11.69 -18.36
CA ARG A 417 -23.02 -10.71 -19.33
C ARG A 417 -23.56 -9.32 -19.04
N LEU A 418 -22.89 -8.30 -19.60
CA LEU A 418 -23.47 -6.97 -19.66
C LEU A 418 -24.37 -6.84 -20.89
N CYS A 419 -25.48 -6.15 -20.71
CA CYS A 419 -26.46 -5.87 -21.75
C CYS A 419 -26.74 -4.37 -21.81
N THR A 420 -26.89 -3.86 -23.02
CA THR A 420 -27.28 -2.48 -23.30
C THR A 420 -28.76 -2.41 -23.66
N CYS A 421 -29.53 -1.67 -22.88
CA CYS A 421 -30.95 -1.42 -23.11
C CYS A 421 -31.11 0.04 -23.51
N VAL A 422 -31.63 0.29 -24.71
CA VAL A 422 -31.68 1.64 -25.32
C VAL A 422 -33.11 2.16 -25.31
#